data_AF-A0A356KLI1-F1
#
_entry.id   AF-A0A356KLI1-F1
#
_cell.length_a   1.000
_cell.length_b   1.000
_cell.length_c   1.000
_cell.angle_alpha   90.00
_cell.angle_beta   90.00
_cell.angle_gamma   90.00
#
_symmetry.space_group_name_H-M   'P 1'
#
loop_
_entity.id
_entity.type
_entity.pdbx_description
1 polymer ?
#
loop_
_entity_poly.entity_id
_entity_poly.type
_entity_poly.pdbx_seq_one_letter_code
_entity_poly.pdbx_strand_id
1 'polypeptide(L)'
;MKLLLPLLALLFALDLPVPPPRSPFAPSEPLVAPSEDDEGHDPRDAPPALFYGEEIEPEQDTIFFVLDRSGSMQSYTTEAAYVDPNGQPARGNRWERAKAEAIRSVRGLADNLRFGILTYDCGVIGWRGGELQESS
;
A
#
# COMPACT_ATOMS: atom_id res chain seq x y z
N MET A 1 44.40 -17.89 31.72
CA MET A 1 44.13 -17.54 30.30
C MET A 1 42.91 -16.64 30.27
N LYS A 2 43.04 -15.47 29.63
CA LYS A 2 42.08 -14.35 29.60
C LYS A 2 41.18 -14.46 28.36
N LEU A 3 39.86 -14.27 28.59
CA LEU A 3 38.77 -13.77 27.71
C LEU A 3 38.58 -14.47 26.33
N LEU A 4 37.37 -14.61 25.75
CA LEU A 4 36.28 -13.65 25.58
C LEU A 4 35.03 -14.40 25.05
N LEU A 5 33.85 -14.14 25.62
CA LEU A 5 32.52 -14.31 24.98
C LEU A 5 31.99 -12.89 24.68
N PRO A 6 30.89 -12.68 23.92
CA PRO A 6 30.49 -13.16 22.60
C PRO A 6 30.25 -11.97 21.64
N LEU A 7 30.16 -12.17 20.32
CA LEU A 7 29.76 -11.08 19.41
C LEU A 7 28.92 -11.61 18.23
N LEU A 8 27.60 -11.63 18.40
CA LEU A 8 26.66 -11.33 17.32
C LEU A 8 25.25 -11.02 17.86
N ALA A 9 25.17 -10.06 18.79
CA ALA A 9 23.94 -9.34 19.04
C ALA A 9 23.92 -8.14 18.07
N LEU A 10 23.38 -8.35 16.86
CA LEU A 10 23.11 -7.27 15.91
C LEU A 10 21.79 -7.53 15.16
N LEU A 11 20.73 -7.83 15.91
CA LEU A 11 19.36 -7.98 15.39
C LEU A 11 18.38 -6.96 16.00
N PHE A 12 18.88 -5.91 16.66
CA PHE A 12 18.06 -4.82 17.16
C PHE A 12 18.70 -3.48 16.81
N ALA A 13 17.84 -2.53 16.40
CA ALA A 13 18.11 -1.13 16.07
C ALA A 13 18.54 -0.81 14.62
N LEU A 14 17.65 -1.09 13.66
CA LEU A 14 17.45 -0.16 12.53
C LEU A 14 16.29 0.78 12.90
N ASP A 15 16.52 1.63 13.90
CA ASP A 15 15.71 2.83 14.10
C ASP A 15 16.25 3.87 13.12
N LEU A 16 15.84 3.74 11.85
CA LEU A 16 16.17 4.73 10.83
C LEU A 16 15.33 5.97 11.12
N PRO A 17 15.94 7.15 11.33
CA PRO A 17 15.16 8.37 11.51
C PRO A 17 14.39 8.63 10.21
N VAL A 18 13.09 8.35 10.22
CA VAL A 18 12.20 8.73 9.12
C VAL A 18 11.98 10.23 9.24
N PRO A 19 12.50 11.06 8.31
CA PRO A 19 12.24 12.47 8.35
C PRO A 19 10.73 12.70 8.21
N PRO A 20 10.15 13.65 8.96
CA PRO A 20 8.72 13.93 8.88
C PRO A 20 8.34 14.30 7.44
N PRO A 21 7.18 13.86 6.94
CA PRO A 21 6.73 14.16 5.60
C PRO A 21 6.65 15.67 5.42
N ARG A 22 7.38 16.19 4.42
CA ARG A 22 7.28 17.60 4.04
C ARG A 22 6.01 17.76 3.21
N SER A 23 4.94 18.24 3.82
CA SER A 23 3.75 18.68 3.08
C SER A 23 4.13 19.92 2.25
N PRO A 24 4.02 19.89 0.90
CA PRO A 24 4.20 21.07 0.09
C PRO A 24 2.97 22.02 0.13
N PHE A 25 1.92 21.67 0.88
CA PHE A 25 0.68 22.44 0.93
C PHE A 25 0.55 23.16 2.27
N ALA A 26 0.75 24.47 2.25
CA ALA A 26 0.19 25.36 3.26
C ALA A 26 -1.35 25.27 3.20
N PRO A 27 -2.08 25.36 4.33
CA PRO A 27 -3.53 25.41 4.32
C PRO A 27 -3.99 26.63 3.53
N SER A 28 -4.57 26.40 2.34
CA SER A 28 -5.26 27.43 1.59
C SER A 28 -6.48 27.91 2.39
N GLU A 29 -6.74 29.21 2.36
CA GLU A 29 -7.82 29.93 3.05
C GLU A 29 -9.19 29.25 3.01
N PRO A 30 -10.07 29.52 4.00
CA PRO A 30 -11.39 28.90 4.08
C PRO A 30 -12.26 29.26 2.87
N LEU A 31 -12.65 28.24 2.11
CA LEU A 31 -13.60 28.34 1.01
C LEU A 31 -14.98 28.77 1.55
N VAL A 32 -15.53 29.80 0.92
CA VAL A 32 -16.91 30.28 1.10
C VAL A 32 -17.89 29.11 0.92
N ALA A 33 -18.80 28.93 1.89
CA ALA A 33 -19.79 27.87 1.87
C ALA A 33 -20.77 28.03 0.69
N PRO A 34 -21.04 26.98 -0.11
CA PRO A 34 -22.18 26.96 -1.02
C PRO A 34 -23.48 26.74 -0.24
N SER A 35 -24.55 27.33 -0.77
CA SER A 35 -25.92 27.36 -0.25
C SER A 35 -26.54 25.98 -0.03
N GLU A 36 -27.34 25.89 1.04
CA GLU A 36 -28.23 24.79 1.43
C GLU A 36 -29.28 24.56 0.34
N ASP A 37 -29.12 23.50 -0.47
CA ASP A 37 -30.20 22.83 -1.22
C ASP A 37 -29.59 21.62 -1.95
N ASP A 38 -29.27 20.57 -1.21
CA ASP A 38 -29.15 19.22 -1.77
C ASP A 38 -29.54 18.25 -0.66
N GLU A 39 -30.44 17.31 -0.93
CA GLU A 39 -30.82 16.21 -0.04
C GLU A 39 -29.64 15.23 0.05
N GLY A 40 -28.54 15.73 0.62
CA GLY A 40 -27.22 15.14 0.62
C GLY A 40 -27.22 13.90 1.48
N HIS A 41 -27.00 12.76 0.83
CA HIS A 41 -26.47 11.57 1.48
C HIS A 41 -25.22 12.01 2.25
N ASP A 42 -25.30 12.02 3.58
CA ASP A 42 -24.16 12.38 4.41
C ASP A 42 -23.03 11.40 4.06
N PRO A 43 -21.85 11.85 3.60
CA PRO A 43 -20.74 10.94 3.32
C PRO A 43 -20.28 10.16 4.57
N ARG A 44 -20.75 10.55 5.77
CA ARG A 44 -20.59 9.81 7.03
C ARG A 44 -21.59 8.67 7.24
N ASP A 45 -22.66 8.60 6.45
CA ASP A 45 -23.63 7.49 6.46
C ASP A 45 -23.16 6.30 5.62
N ALA A 46 -22.06 6.45 4.87
CA ALA A 46 -21.41 5.33 4.20
C ALA A 46 -20.85 4.37 5.26
N PRO A 47 -21.10 3.04 5.14
CA PRO A 47 -20.52 2.08 6.07
C PRO A 47 -18.99 2.24 6.08
N PRO A 48 -18.34 2.07 7.24
CA PRO A 48 -16.90 2.21 7.36
C PRO A 48 -16.17 1.38 6.31
N ALA A 49 -15.10 1.93 5.73
CA ALA A 49 -14.31 1.21 4.74
C ALA A 49 -13.74 -0.06 5.39
N LEU A 50 -13.99 -1.22 4.77
CA LEU A 50 -13.44 -2.49 5.22
C LEU A 50 -12.24 -2.86 4.36
N PHE A 51 -11.07 -3.02 5.00
CA PHE A 51 -9.86 -3.52 4.36
C PHE A 51 -9.49 -4.87 4.97
N TYR A 52 -9.57 -5.94 4.17
CA TYR A 52 -9.39 -7.31 4.65
C TYR A 52 -10.26 -7.71 5.85
N GLY A 53 -11.43 -7.07 6.02
CA GLY A 53 -12.35 -7.33 7.13
C GLY A 53 -12.09 -6.52 8.38
N GLU A 54 -11.10 -5.61 8.36
CA GLU A 54 -10.87 -4.63 9.41
C GLU A 54 -11.44 -3.27 9.01
N GLU A 55 -12.01 -2.56 9.98
CA GLU A 55 -12.51 -1.20 9.84
C GLU A 55 -11.35 -0.21 9.92
N ILE A 56 -11.25 0.69 8.94
CA ILE A 56 -10.23 1.75 8.87
C ILE A 56 -10.90 3.11 8.92
N GLU A 57 -10.31 4.05 9.66
CA GLU A 57 -10.83 5.41 9.75
C GLU A 57 -10.54 6.15 8.42
N PRO A 58 -11.60 6.56 7.69
CA PRO A 58 -11.45 6.96 6.30
C PRO A 58 -10.88 8.37 6.11
N GLU A 59 -10.79 9.18 7.17
CA GLU A 59 -10.48 10.61 7.05
C GLU A 59 -8.97 10.94 7.09
N GLN A 60 -8.11 10.02 7.53
CA GLN A 60 -6.65 10.30 7.63
C GLN A 60 -5.72 9.17 7.17
N ASP A 61 -6.23 7.98 6.85
CA ASP A 61 -5.35 6.83 6.65
C ASP A 61 -4.85 6.69 5.21
N THR A 62 -3.54 6.47 5.09
CA THR A 62 -2.87 6.11 3.83
C THR A 62 -2.41 4.67 3.93
N ILE A 63 -2.85 3.83 2.98
CA ILE A 63 -2.45 2.42 2.94
C ILE A 63 -1.24 2.27 2.03
N PHE A 64 -0.20 1.59 2.52
CA PHE A 64 0.96 1.22 1.71
C PHE A 64 0.97 -0.29 1.46
N PHE A 65 0.90 -0.67 0.20
CA PHE A 65 1.13 -2.04 -0.23
C PHE A 65 2.62 -2.24 -0.48
N VAL A 66 3.25 -3.18 0.23
CA VAL A 66 4.64 -3.56 0.02
C VAL A 66 4.69 -4.97 -0.58
N LEU A 67 5.11 -5.07 -1.84
CA LEU A 67 5.10 -6.32 -2.61
C LEU A 67 6.51 -6.87 -2.78
N ASP A 68 6.71 -8.13 -2.39
CA ASP A 68 7.92 -8.88 -2.72
C ASP A 68 7.98 -9.17 -4.22
N ARG A 69 9.08 -8.79 -4.86
CA ARG A 69 9.38 -9.05 -6.28
C ARG A 69 10.58 -10.00 -6.45
N SER A 70 11.02 -10.65 -5.37
CA SER A 70 12.13 -11.62 -5.38
C SER A 70 11.95 -12.70 -6.46
N GLY A 71 13.06 -13.34 -6.85
CA GLY A 71 13.02 -14.43 -7.84
C GLY A 71 12.09 -15.58 -7.45
N SER A 72 11.86 -15.80 -6.14
CA SER A 72 10.92 -16.81 -5.64
C SER A 72 9.46 -16.51 -6.01
N MET A 73 9.13 -15.24 -6.26
CA MET A 73 7.80 -14.80 -6.67
C MET A 73 7.57 -15.00 -8.17
N GLN A 74 8.63 -14.94 -8.99
CA GLN A 74 8.56 -15.06 -10.45
C GLN A 74 8.65 -16.50 -10.95
N SER A 75 8.84 -17.48 -10.06
CA SER A 75 9.05 -18.87 -10.46
C SER A 75 7.84 -19.48 -11.18
N TYR A 76 8.04 -19.83 -12.46
CA TYR A 76 7.07 -20.53 -13.31
C TYR A 76 6.77 -21.97 -12.84
N THR A 77 7.60 -22.55 -11.98
CA THR A 77 7.33 -23.89 -11.43
C THR A 77 6.19 -23.89 -10.40
N THR A 78 5.70 -22.71 -10.01
CA THR A 78 4.68 -22.54 -8.95
C THR A 78 3.40 -21.90 -9.48
N GLU A 79 3.07 -22.14 -10.74
CA GLU A 79 1.82 -21.65 -11.32
C GLU A 79 0.60 -22.22 -10.58
N ALA A 80 -0.30 -21.32 -10.22
CA ALA A 80 -1.57 -21.65 -9.58
C ALA A 80 -2.71 -20.85 -10.21
N ALA A 81 -3.93 -21.37 -10.08
CA ALA A 81 -5.13 -20.65 -10.48
C ALA A 81 -5.36 -19.43 -9.57
N TYR A 82 -5.89 -18.36 -10.14
CA TYR A 82 -6.29 -17.14 -9.43
C TYR A 82 -7.38 -16.40 -10.20
N VAL A 83 -7.90 -15.32 -9.63
CA VAL A 83 -8.86 -14.42 -10.27
C VAL A 83 -8.13 -13.15 -10.67
N ASP A 84 -8.14 -12.81 -11.95
CA ASP A 84 -7.49 -11.61 -12.44
C ASP A 84 -8.21 -10.33 -11.95
N PRO A 85 -7.62 -9.14 -12.16
CA PRO A 85 -8.27 -7.88 -11.77
C PRO A 85 -9.65 -7.65 -12.38
N ASN A 86 -9.99 -8.30 -13.50
CA ASN A 86 -11.27 -8.18 -14.20
C ASN A 86 -12.29 -9.24 -13.76
N GLY A 87 -11.96 -10.05 -12.75
CA GLY A 87 -12.83 -11.10 -12.22
C GLY A 87 -12.80 -12.40 -13.01
N GLN A 88 -11.88 -12.55 -13.98
CA GLN A 88 -11.79 -13.76 -14.80
C GLN A 88 -10.81 -14.78 -14.20
N PRO A 89 -11.08 -16.08 -14.35
CA PRO A 89 -10.13 -17.11 -13.95
C PRO A 89 -8.86 -17.03 -14.80
N ALA A 90 -7.72 -17.00 -14.14
CA ALA A 90 -6.40 -16.95 -14.75
C ALA A 90 -5.45 -17.96 -14.07
N ARG A 91 -4.27 -18.15 -14.67
CA ARG A 91 -3.23 -19.02 -14.14
C ARG A 91 -1.89 -18.33 -14.30
N GLY A 92 -1.08 -18.34 -13.24
CA GLY A 92 0.13 -17.54 -13.20
C GLY A 92 0.98 -17.81 -11.98
N ASN A 93 2.17 -17.22 -11.96
CA ASN A 93 3.11 -17.32 -10.87
C ASN A 93 2.67 -16.51 -9.63
N ARG A 94 3.43 -16.59 -8.54
CA ARG A 94 3.09 -15.90 -7.28
C ARG A 94 3.06 -14.39 -7.44
N TRP A 95 3.93 -13.83 -8.27
CA TRP A 95 3.99 -12.40 -8.58
C TRP A 95 2.71 -11.91 -9.28
N GLU A 96 2.24 -12.62 -10.30
CA GLU A 96 1.01 -12.28 -11.03
C GLU A 96 -0.21 -12.32 -10.10
N ARG A 97 -0.26 -13.32 -9.21
CA ARG A 97 -1.29 -13.45 -8.18
C ARG A 97 -1.25 -12.29 -7.18
N ALA A 98 -0.07 -11.96 -6.65
CA ALA A 98 0.09 -10.85 -5.71
C ALA A 98 -0.31 -9.52 -6.35
N LYS A 99 0.06 -9.30 -7.61
CA LYS A 99 -0.35 -8.10 -8.38
C LYS A 99 -1.87 -8.06 -8.57
N ALA A 100 -2.51 -9.18 -8.91
CA ALA A 100 -3.95 -9.24 -9.10
C ALA A 100 -4.72 -8.88 -7.82
N GLU A 101 -4.31 -9.45 -6.68
CA GLU A 101 -4.90 -9.15 -5.37
C GLU A 101 -4.65 -7.71 -4.96
N ALA A 102 -3.43 -7.17 -5.13
CA ALA A 102 -3.15 -5.77 -4.83
C ALA A 102 -4.04 -4.80 -5.62
N ILE A 103 -4.25 -5.06 -6.92
CA ILE A 103 -5.14 -4.25 -7.76
C ILE A 103 -6.58 -4.35 -7.28
N ARG A 104 -7.05 -5.55 -6.93
CA ARG A 104 -8.41 -5.75 -6.41
C ARG A 104 -8.60 -5.02 -5.07
N SER A 105 -7.63 -5.09 -4.18
CA SER A 105 -7.66 -4.38 -2.90
C SER A 105 -7.73 -2.88 -3.10
N VAL A 106 -6.89 -2.33 -3.99
CA VAL A 106 -6.91 -0.90 -4.36
C VAL A 106 -8.27 -0.48 -4.94
N ARG A 107 -8.85 -1.28 -5.83
CA ARG A 107 -10.17 -1.01 -6.43
C ARG A 107 -11.33 -1.10 -5.42
N GLY A 108 -11.12 -1.81 -4.31
CA GLY A 108 -12.09 -1.92 -3.22
C GLY A 108 -11.92 -0.86 -2.14
N LEU A 109 -10.92 0.02 -2.23
CA LEU A 109 -10.75 1.13 -1.30
C LEU A 109 -11.85 2.17 -1.51
N ALA A 110 -12.28 2.81 -0.42
CA ALA A 110 -13.17 3.97 -0.49
C ALA A 110 -12.48 5.15 -1.19
N ASP A 111 -13.26 5.98 -1.88
CA ASP A 111 -12.74 7.08 -2.71
C ASP A 111 -11.96 8.16 -1.92
N ASN A 112 -12.17 8.23 -0.60
CA ASN A 112 -11.47 9.13 0.30
C ASN A 112 -10.14 8.58 0.83
N LEU A 113 -9.83 7.30 0.61
CA LEU A 113 -8.56 6.71 1.01
C LEU A 113 -7.46 6.99 -0.02
N ARG A 114 -6.26 7.27 0.48
CA ARG A 114 -5.05 7.36 -0.33
C ARG A 114 -4.28 6.05 -0.23
N PHE A 115 -3.61 5.67 -1.31
CA PHE A 115 -2.76 4.48 -1.31
C PHE A 115 -1.42 4.72 -2.00
N GLY A 116 -0.43 3.95 -1.58
CA GLY A 116 0.88 3.82 -2.21
C GLY A 116 1.22 2.36 -2.45
N ILE A 117 2.01 2.09 -3.48
CA ILE A 117 2.55 0.75 -3.74
C ILE A 117 4.07 0.85 -3.84
N LEU A 118 4.74 -0.03 -3.10
CA LEU A 118 6.18 -0.23 -3.12
C LEU A 118 6.44 -1.67 -3.51
N THR A 119 7.38 -1.89 -4.40
CA THR A 119 7.88 -3.24 -4.70
C THR A 119 9.34 -3.32 -4.31
N TYR A 120 9.75 -4.45 -3.73
CA TYR A 120 11.12 -4.64 -3.29
C TYR A 120 11.71 -5.93 -3.85
N ASP A 121 13.01 -5.87 -4.15
CA ASP A 121 13.88 -7.00 -4.49
C ASP A 121 15.32 -6.58 -4.09
N CYS A 122 16.32 -6.74 -4.97
CA CYS A 122 17.65 -6.13 -4.85
C CYS A 122 17.65 -4.57 -4.80
N GLY A 123 16.47 -3.94 -4.85
CA GLY A 123 16.24 -2.51 -4.71
C GLY A 123 14.78 -2.22 -4.37
N VAL A 124 14.43 -0.94 -4.23
CA VAL A 124 13.05 -0.50 -3.98
C VAL A 124 12.55 0.26 -5.21
N ILE A 125 11.33 -0.04 -5.62
CA ILE A 125 10.67 0.60 -6.76
C ILE A 125 9.32 1.11 -6.27
N GLY A 126 9.13 2.43 -6.34
CA GLY A 126 7.89 3.08 -5.93
C GLY A 126 6.93 3.25 -7.10
N TRP A 127 5.64 3.12 -6.83
CA TRP A 127 4.61 3.45 -7.80
C TRP A 127 4.32 4.96 -7.79
N ARG A 128 4.41 5.60 -8.96
CA ARG A 128 4.11 7.03 -9.16
C ARG A 128 3.20 7.21 -10.37
N GLY A 129 1.99 7.73 -10.15
CA GLY A 129 1.10 8.19 -11.23
C GLY A 129 0.74 7.14 -12.27
N GLY A 130 0.66 5.86 -11.89
CA GLY A 130 0.36 4.77 -12.84
C GLY A 130 1.59 4.01 -13.35
N GLU A 131 2.81 4.47 -13.07
CA GLU A 131 4.06 3.87 -13.56
C GLU A 131 5.02 3.49 -12.41
N LEU A 132 5.79 2.41 -12.59
CA LEU A 132 6.80 1.96 -11.63
C LEU A 132 8.10 2.74 -11.86
N GLN A 133 8.55 3.52 -10.87
CA GLN A 133 9.84 4.24 -10.93
C GLN A 133 10.84 3.59 -9.98
N GLU A 134 12.02 3.25 -10.50
CA GLU A 134 13.15 2.81 -9.66
C GLU A 134 13.66 4.01 -8.86
N SER A 135 13.71 3.89 -7.54
CA SER A 135 14.42 4.88 -6.73
C SER A 135 15.92 4.56 -6.80
N SER A 136 16.65 5.40 -7.53
CA SER A 136 18.12 5.39 -7.56
C SER A 136 18.72 5.93 -6.28
#